data_AF-A0A9P8W3Q9-F1
#
_entry.id   AF-A0A9P8W3Q9-F1
#
_cell.length_a   1.000
_cell.length_b   1.000
_cell.length_c   1.000
_cell.angle_alpha   90.00
_cell.angle_beta   90.00
_cell.angle_gamma   90.00
#
_symmetry.space_group_name_H-M   'P 1'
#
loop_
_entity.id
_entity.type
_entity.pdbx_description
1 polymer ?
#
loop_
_entity_poly.entity_id
_entity_poly.type
_entity_poly.pdbx_seq_one_letter_code
_entity_poly.pdbx_strand_id
1 'polypeptide(L)'
;MTTPNPFENSVGHFWGIIEALAYMRARYGFVDELLAYFGNLMDMIHLCWSDNTGLCDYVPSLVIRLGRDQDAYDFLLWYATTGSGSKHDSGNAGSTFLNVKGANAFSSVESGWTGRFLSLSHSVSVTLIKARILLELQAIQNAPRSFSGTMAVEIIQLIRG
;
A
#
# COMPACT_ATOMS: atom_id res chain seq x y z
N MET A 1 16.74 0.94 31.01
CA MET A 1 17.28 -0.18 30.23
C MET A 1 16.23 -0.59 29.22
N THR A 2 16.48 -0.40 27.93
CA THR A 2 15.62 -0.86 26.83
C THR A 2 15.85 -2.37 26.63
N THR A 3 14.77 -3.14 26.57
CA THR A 3 14.84 -4.58 26.30
C THR A 3 15.40 -4.83 24.90
N PRO A 4 16.31 -5.80 24.71
CA PRO A 4 16.88 -6.13 23.40
C PRO A 4 15.81 -6.48 22.37
N ASN A 5 15.94 -5.98 21.13
CA ASN A 5 15.03 -6.30 20.04
C ASN A 5 15.15 -7.80 19.67
N PRO A 6 14.12 -8.64 19.89
CA PRO A 6 14.21 -10.08 19.62
C PRO A 6 14.27 -10.39 18.12
N PHE A 7 13.86 -9.46 17.26
CA PHE A 7 13.91 -9.63 15.81
C PHE A 7 15.30 -9.50 15.21
N GLU A 8 16.22 -8.87 15.93
CA GLU A 8 17.62 -8.75 15.50
C GLU A 8 18.50 -9.81 16.18
N ASN A 9 18.19 -10.13 17.44
CA ASN A 9 19.08 -10.93 18.29
C ASN A 9 18.63 -12.38 18.51
N SER A 10 17.46 -12.78 17.98
CA SER A 10 16.89 -14.11 18.25
C SER A 10 16.26 -14.80 17.03
N VAL A 11 16.68 -14.40 15.83
CA VAL A 11 16.22 -14.98 14.56
C VAL A 11 16.57 -16.47 14.50
N GLY A 12 15.58 -17.32 14.25
CA GLY A 12 15.75 -18.78 14.13
C GLY A 12 15.73 -19.56 15.44
N HIS A 13 15.80 -18.89 16.61
CA HIS A 13 15.83 -19.57 17.91
C HIS A 13 14.45 -19.91 18.49
N PHE A 14 13.39 -19.33 17.93
CA PHE A 14 12.02 -19.49 18.43
C PHE A 14 11.46 -20.91 18.28
N TRP A 15 11.95 -21.69 17.30
CA TRP A 15 11.49 -23.07 17.07
C TRP A 15 11.77 -24.01 18.27
N GLY A 16 12.84 -23.75 19.02
CA GLY A 16 13.23 -24.58 20.18
C GLY A 16 12.58 -24.19 21.50
N ILE A 17 11.81 -23.09 21.53
CA ILE A 17 11.20 -22.53 22.75
C ILE A 17 9.70 -22.79 22.70
N ILE A 18 9.21 -23.73 23.50
CA ILE A 18 7.81 -24.17 23.47
C ILE A 18 6.87 -23.01 23.81
N GLU A 19 7.25 -22.15 24.76
CA GLU A 19 6.48 -20.98 25.20
C GLU A 19 6.35 -19.93 24.07
N ALA A 20 7.32 -19.86 23.17
CA ALA A 20 7.28 -18.94 22.03
C ALA A 20 6.17 -19.31 21.03
N LEU A 21 5.66 -20.55 21.07
CA LEU A 21 4.54 -20.98 20.26
C LEU A 21 3.25 -20.19 20.58
N ALA A 22 3.01 -19.86 21.86
CA ALA A 22 1.86 -19.05 22.25
C ALA A 22 1.93 -17.64 21.64
N TYR A 23 3.13 -17.04 21.64
CA TYR A 23 3.39 -15.76 20.99
C TYR A 23 3.22 -15.83 19.46
N MET A 24 3.75 -16.87 18.81
CA MET A 24 3.60 -17.05 17.37
C MET A 24 2.13 -17.26 16.97
N ARG A 25 1.35 -18.00 17.77
CA ARG A 25 -0.11 -18.15 17.59
C ARG A 25 -0.86 -16.84 17.77
N ALA A 26 -0.53 -16.03 18.77
CA ALA A 26 -1.14 -14.72 18.97
C ALA A 26 -0.87 -13.78 17.78
N ARG A 27 0.35 -13.80 17.24
CA ARG A 27 0.69 -13.05 16.04
C ARG A 27 -0.02 -13.54 14.79
N TYR A 28 -0.16 -14.85 14.64
CA TYR A 28 -0.95 -15.43 13.57
C TYR A 28 -2.42 -15.00 13.67
N GLY A 29 -3.02 -15.04 14.86
CA GLY A 29 -4.37 -14.55 15.11
C GLY A 29 -4.56 -13.07 14.75
N PHE A 30 -3.58 -12.22 15.05
CA PHE A 30 -3.60 -10.81 14.64
C PHE A 30 -3.59 -10.64 13.11
N VAL A 31 -2.83 -11.45 12.38
CA VAL A 31 -2.83 -11.45 10.91
C VAL A 31 -4.19 -11.89 10.37
N ASP A 32 -4.76 -12.97 10.92
CA ASP A 32 -6.09 -13.47 10.54
C ASP A 32 -7.19 -12.43 10.78
N GLU A 33 -7.18 -11.77 11.94
CA GLU A 33 -8.12 -10.68 12.25
C GLU A 33 -7.96 -9.50 11.29
N LEU A 34 -6.72 -9.10 10.96
CA LEU A 34 -6.46 -8.01 10.03
C LEU A 34 -6.96 -8.33 8.61
N LEU A 35 -6.79 -9.58 8.16
CA LEU A 35 -7.30 -10.05 6.86
C LEU A 35 -8.83 -10.08 6.85
N ALA A 36 -9.46 -10.61 7.91
CA ALA A 36 -10.91 -10.62 8.05
C ALA A 36 -11.50 -9.21 8.10
N TYR A 37 -10.85 -8.29 8.82
CA TYR A 37 -11.23 -6.88 8.89
C TYR A 37 -11.16 -6.21 7.51
N PHE A 38 -10.08 -6.46 6.75
CA PHE A 38 -9.96 -5.95 5.39
C PHE A 38 -11.04 -6.49 4.45
N GLY A 39 -11.34 -7.80 4.51
CA GLY A 39 -12.41 -8.42 3.74
C GLY A 39 -13.78 -7.78 4.03
N ASN A 40 -14.11 -7.65 5.32
CA ASN A 40 -15.36 -7.00 5.75
C ASN A 40 -15.46 -5.55 5.28
N LEU A 41 -14.38 -4.77 5.36
CA LEU A 41 -14.37 -3.39 4.84
C LEU A 41 -14.63 -3.34 3.34
N MET A 42 -14.01 -4.24 2.57
CA MET A 42 -14.21 -4.30 1.12
C MET A 42 -15.64 -4.70 0.75
N ASP A 43 -16.23 -5.66 1.48
CA ASP A 43 -17.63 -6.06 1.29
C ASP A 43 -18.59 -4.90 1.61
N MET A 44 -18.34 -4.17 2.70
CA MET A 44 -19.13 -2.99 3.08
C MET A 44 -19.03 -1.87 2.04
N ILE A 45 -17.83 -1.61 1.51
CA ILE A 45 -17.64 -0.63 0.44
C ILE A 45 -18.35 -1.11 -0.83
N HIS A 46 -18.29 -2.40 -1.16
CA HIS A 46 -18.99 -2.94 -2.31
C HIS A 46 -20.52 -2.79 -2.20
N LEU A 47 -21.07 -2.80 -0.99
CA LEU A 47 -22.49 -2.51 -0.74
C LEU A 47 -22.80 -1.00 -0.78
N CYS A 48 -21.85 -0.14 -0.39
CA CYS A 48 -22.02 1.30 -0.34
C CYS A 48 -20.85 2.04 -1.02
N TRP A 49 -20.90 2.11 -2.35
CA TRP A 49 -19.82 2.73 -3.14
C TRP A 49 -19.60 4.21 -2.86
N SER A 50 -20.69 4.95 -2.54
CA SER A 50 -20.62 6.37 -2.20
C SER A 50 -19.96 6.65 -0.84
N ASP A 51 -19.66 5.59 -0.10
CA ASP A 51 -19.00 5.63 1.21
C ASP A 51 -19.56 6.68 2.17
N ASN A 52 -20.87 6.61 2.41
CA ASN A 52 -21.55 7.53 3.32
C ASN A 52 -21.05 7.41 4.78
N THR A 53 -20.26 6.38 5.08
CA THR A 53 -19.74 6.05 6.42
C THR A 53 -18.25 6.35 6.59
N GLY A 54 -17.53 6.80 5.55
CA GLY A 54 -16.10 7.11 5.63
C GLY A 54 -15.18 5.88 5.73
N LEU A 55 -15.64 4.71 5.32
CA LEU A 55 -14.87 3.46 5.31
C LEU A 55 -13.72 3.50 4.30
N CYS A 56 -13.86 4.27 3.22
CA CYS A 56 -12.84 4.44 2.20
C CYS A 56 -11.59 5.18 2.73
N ASP A 57 -11.68 5.85 3.89
CA ASP A 57 -10.53 6.51 4.53
C ASP A 57 -9.57 5.51 5.18
N TYR A 58 -10.07 4.34 5.60
CA TYR A 58 -9.25 3.35 6.31
C TYR A 58 -8.52 2.41 5.34
N VAL A 59 -9.19 2.04 4.25
CA VAL A 59 -8.71 1.05 3.28
C VAL A 59 -7.31 1.33 2.74
N PRO A 60 -6.99 2.55 2.23
CA PRO A 60 -5.67 2.84 1.68
C PRO A 60 -4.55 2.58 2.69
N SER A 61 -4.75 2.98 3.95
CA SER A 61 -3.75 2.81 5.00
C SER A 61 -3.47 1.34 5.34
N LEU A 62 -4.47 0.47 5.19
CA LEU A 62 -4.34 -0.97 5.42
C LEU A 62 -3.64 -1.63 4.22
N VAL A 63 -4.04 -1.29 3.01
CA VAL A 63 -3.45 -1.84 1.77
C VAL A 63 -1.96 -1.47 1.65
N ILE A 64 -1.59 -0.24 2.02
CA ILE A 64 -0.18 0.22 2.09
C ILE A 64 0.62 -0.58 3.14
N ARG A 65 0.00 -0.94 4.27
CA ARG A 65 0.64 -1.75 5.31
C ARG A 65 0.82 -3.21 4.89
N LEU A 66 -0.03 -3.70 4.00
CA LEU A 66 0.13 -5.01 3.35
C LEU A 66 1.18 -5.01 2.23
N GLY A 67 1.84 -3.87 1.97
CA GLY A 67 2.86 -3.75 0.90
C GLY A 67 2.26 -3.72 -0.50
N ARG A 68 0.94 -3.52 -0.63
CA ARG A 68 0.22 -3.53 -1.91
C ARG A 68 0.03 -2.10 -2.43
N ASP A 69 1.12 -1.35 -2.53
CA ASP A 69 1.09 0.09 -2.79
C ASP A 69 0.41 0.45 -4.12
N GLN A 70 0.54 -0.40 -5.15
CA GLN A 70 -0.17 -0.23 -6.43
C GLN A 70 -1.69 -0.35 -6.26
N ASP A 71 -2.18 -1.35 -5.53
CA ASP A 71 -3.62 -1.54 -5.30
C ASP A 71 -4.20 -0.37 -4.48
N ALA A 72 -3.42 0.15 -3.51
CA ALA A 72 -3.81 1.33 -2.75
C ALA A 72 -3.91 2.57 -3.64
N TYR A 73 -2.96 2.76 -4.54
CA TYR A 73 -2.96 3.87 -5.50
C TYR A 73 -4.16 3.79 -6.45
N ASP A 74 -4.42 2.62 -7.02
CA ASP A 74 -5.55 2.38 -7.93
C ASP A 74 -6.90 2.69 -7.24
N PHE A 75 -7.05 2.25 -5.99
CA PHE A 75 -8.22 2.55 -5.16
C PHE A 75 -8.40 4.05 -4.93
N LEU A 76 -7.33 4.74 -4.50
CA LEU A 76 -7.34 6.19 -4.25
C LEU A 76 -7.64 6.98 -5.53
N LEU A 77 -7.14 6.52 -6.66
CA LEU A 77 -7.35 7.16 -7.95
C LEU A 77 -8.80 7.04 -8.40
N TRP A 78 -9.41 5.87 -8.20
CA TRP A 78 -10.82 5.65 -8.51
C TRP A 78 -11.72 6.62 -7.74
N TYR A 79 -11.50 6.80 -6.43
CA TYR A 79 -12.25 7.75 -5.61
C TYR A 79 -12.03 9.21 -6.03
N ALA A 80 -10.82 9.58 -6.42
CA ALA A 80 -10.50 10.95 -6.84
C ALA A 80 -11.05 11.32 -8.22
N THR A 81 -11.28 10.34 -9.10
CA THR A 81 -11.67 10.58 -10.50
C THR A 81 -13.12 10.16 -10.76
N THR A 82 -13.38 8.85 -10.72
CA THR A 82 -14.69 8.25 -11.05
C THR A 82 -15.69 8.46 -9.91
N GLY A 83 -15.28 8.26 -8.66
CA GLY A 83 -16.14 8.38 -7.48
C GLY A 83 -16.59 9.82 -7.16
N SER A 84 -15.82 10.83 -7.55
CA SER A 84 -16.14 12.26 -7.30
C SER A 84 -16.97 12.92 -8.42
N GLY A 85 -17.36 12.18 -9.47
CA GLY A 85 -18.12 12.72 -10.60
C GLY A 85 -19.59 13.00 -10.25
N SER A 86 -20.10 14.19 -10.60
CA SER A 86 -21.51 14.60 -10.39
C SER A 86 -22.57 13.76 -11.12
N LYS A 87 -22.14 12.77 -11.91
CA LYS A 87 -22.99 11.86 -12.70
C LYS A 87 -22.85 10.39 -12.26
N HIS A 88 -22.18 10.11 -11.15
CA HIS A 88 -22.09 8.74 -10.68
C HIS A 88 -23.44 8.33 -10.07
N ASP A 89 -24.27 7.66 -10.86
CA ASP A 89 -25.44 6.96 -10.35
C ASP A 89 -24.96 5.78 -9.50
N SER A 90 -24.81 6.03 -8.20
CA SER A 90 -24.48 5.00 -7.19
C SER A 90 -25.53 3.88 -7.09
N GLY A 91 -26.63 3.97 -7.85
CA GLY A 91 -27.66 2.93 -7.99
C GLY A 91 -27.60 2.10 -9.28
N ASN A 92 -26.68 2.38 -10.20
CA ASN A 92 -26.55 1.60 -11.42
C ASN A 92 -25.53 0.46 -11.24
N ALA A 93 -26.05 -0.75 -11.00
CA ALA A 93 -25.25 -1.98 -10.78
C ALA A 93 -24.34 -2.36 -11.97
N GLY A 94 -24.45 -1.68 -13.11
CA GLY A 94 -23.55 -1.83 -14.27
C GLY A 94 -22.29 -0.95 -14.24
N SER A 95 -22.14 -0.06 -13.25
CA SER A 95 -20.93 0.77 -13.14
C SER A 95 -19.75 -0.07 -12.65
N THR A 96 -18.62 0.05 -13.32
CA THR A 96 -17.41 -0.75 -13.11
C THR A 96 -16.68 -0.29 -11.83
N PHE A 97 -17.20 -0.70 -10.68
CA PHE A 97 -16.63 -0.43 -9.36
C PHE A 97 -15.17 -0.87 -9.28
N LEU A 98 -14.28 0.02 -8.79
CA LEU A 98 -12.83 -0.21 -8.63
C LEU A 98 -12.16 -0.86 -9.86
N ASN A 99 -12.54 -0.41 -11.05
CA ASN A 99 -12.01 -0.90 -12.32
C ASN A 99 -10.65 -0.31 -12.72
N VAL A 100 -10.17 0.68 -11.98
CA VAL A 100 -8.82 1.20 -12.14
C VAL A 100 -7.84 0.12 -11.71
N LYS A 101 -6.96 -0.29 -12.62
CA LYS A 101 -5.89 -1.27 -12.37
C LYS A 101 -4.61 -0.87 -13.07
N GLY A 102 -3.50 -0.92 -12.34
CA GLY A 102 -2.16 -0.60 -12.85
C GLY A 102 -2.04 0.87 -13.25
N ALA A 103 -2.69 1.77 -12.52
CA ALA A 103 -2.60 3.19 -12.79
C ALA A 103 -1.17 3.69 -12.60
N ASN A 104 -0.78 4.63 -13.46
CA ASN A 104 0.56 5.19 -13.44
C ASN A 104 0.77 6.07 -12.20
N ALA A 105 1.47 5.56 -11.19
CA ALA A 105 1.78 6.30 -9.96
C ALA A 105 2.75 7.49 -10.17
N PHE A 106 3.42 7.56 -11.32
CA PHE A 106 4.25 8.69 -11.73
C PHE A 106 3.46 9.83 -12.36
N SER A 107 2.16 9.67 -12.58
CA SER A 107 1.31 10.74 -13.09
C SER A 107 1.27 11.93 -12.12
N SER A 108 0.84 13.08 -12.65
CA SER A 108 0.50 14.25 -11.85
C SER A 108 -0.56 13.90 -10.80
N VAL A 109 -0.56 14.66 -9.71
CA VAL A 109 -1.57 14.54 -8.65
C VAL A 109 -2.93 14.93 -9.23
N GLU A 110 -3.92 14.06 -9.08
CA GLU A 110 -5.29 14.36 -9.49
C GLU A 110 -5.92 15.48 -8.67
N SER A 111 -6.81 16.24 -9.30
CA SER A 111 -7.46 17.40 -8.66
C SER A 111 -8.28 17.03 -7.42
N GLY A 112 -8.80 15.79 -7.36
CA GLY A 112 -9.50 15.23 -6.19
C GLY A 112 -8.62 15.14 -4.94
N TRP A 113 -7.29 15.08 -5.08
CA TRP A 113 -6.35 15.03 -3.95
C TRP A 113 -5.84 16.40 -3.50
N THR A 114 -6.16 17.45 -4.26
CA THR A 114 -5.76 18.85 -3.98
C THR A 114 -6.96 19.80 -3.80
N GLY A 115 -8.18 19.27 -3.86
CA GLY A 115 -9.43 20.03 -3.86
C GLY A 115 -9.94 20.42 -2.47
N ARG A 116 -10.98 21.26 -2.41
CA ARG A 116 -11.57 21.77 -1.15
C ARG A 116 -12.16 20.68 -0.25
N PHE A 117 -12.63 19.58 -0.83
CA PHE A 117 -13.26 18.45 -0.13
C PHE A 117 -12.34 17.22 -0.05
N LEU A 118 -11.02 17.46 0.03
CA LEU A 118 -10.04 16.39 0.11
C LEU A 118 -10.22 15.57 1.40
N SER A 119 -10.16 14.24 1.28
CA SER A 119 -9.94 13.40 2.45
C SER A 119 -8.46 13.48 2.84
N LEU A 120 -8.18 13.93 4.06
CA LEU A 120 -6.82 14.00 4.59
C LEU A 120 -6.15 12.61 4.57
N SER A 121 -6.91 11.55 4.86
CA SER A 121 -6.41 10.18 4.85
C SER A 121 -5.93 9.77 3.46
N HIS A 122 -6.67 10.16 2.41
CA HIS A 122 -6.33 9.88 1.02
C HIS A 122 -5.08 10.65 0.61
N SER A 123 -5.02 11.96 0.88
CA SER A 123 -3.85 12.77 0.55
C SER A 123 -2.59 12.27 1.23
N VAL A 124 -2.65 11.94 2.53
CA VAL A 124 -1.52 11.36 3.27
C VAL A 124 -1.09 10.02 2.66
N SER A 125 -2.05 9.17 2.27
CA SER A 125 -1.77 7.87 1.66
C SER A 125 -1.08 8.01 0.29
N VAL A 126 -1.56 8.92 -0.57
CA VAL A 126 -0.91 9.22 -1.86
C VAL A 126 0.49 9.79 -1.66
N THR A 127 0.66 10.71 -0.71
CA THR A 127 1.99 11.26 -0.36
C THR A 127 2.93 10.17 0.09
N LEU A 128 2.48 9.25 0.95
CA LEU A 128 3.30 8.13 1.42
C LEU A 128 3.72 7.20 0.27
N ILE A 129 2.80 6.84 -0.63
CA ILE A 129 3.10 6.02 -1.82
C ILE A 129 4.14 6.73 -2.69
N LYS A 130 3.94 8.00 -3.02
CA LYS A 130 4.89 8.77 -3.85
C LYS A 130 6.24 8.95 -3.17
N ALA A 131 6.29 9.09 -1.85
CA ALA A 131 7.54 9.14 -1.08
C ALA A 131 8.29 7.81 -1.14
N ARG A 132 7.60 6.66 -1.00
CA ARG A 132 8.20 5.33 -1.17
C ARG A 132 8.81 5.15 -2.55
N ILE A 133 8.06 5.49 -3.60
CA ILE A 133 8.54 5.45 -4.99
C ILE A 133 9.79 6.32 -5.17
N LEU A 134 9.79 7.54 -4.61
CA LEU A 134 10.95 8.43 -4.69
C LEU A 134 12.18 7.83 -4.00
N LEU A 135 12.02 7.26 -2.80
CA LEU A 135 13.11 6.61 -2.07
C LEU A 135 13.66 5.40 -2.83
N GLU A 136 12.79 4.59 -3.44
CA GLU A 136 13.20 3.46 -4.27
C GLU A 136 13.96 3.91 -5.53
N LEU A 137 13.47 4.95 -6.22
CA LEU A 137 14.18 5.53 -7.37
C LEU A 137 15.56 6.08 -6.96
N GLN A 138 15.65 6.74 -5.82
CA GLN A 138 16.94 7.21 -5.28
C GLN A 138 17.87 6.04 -4.97
N ALA A 139 17.36 4.95 -4.37
CA ALA A 139 18.13 3.75 -4.12
C ALA A 139 18.65 3.12 -5.42
N ILE A 140 17.80 3.01 -6.45
CA ILE A 140 18.17 2.50 -7.78
C ILE A 140 19.23 3.40 -8.43
N GLN A 141 19.08 4.72 -8.38
CA GLN A 141 20.07 5.65 -8.93
C GLN A 141 21.41 5.60 -8.20
N ASN A 142 21.39 5.30 -6.90
CA ASN A 142 22.61 5.20 -6.09
C ASN A 142 23.26 3.81 -6.15
N ALA A 143 22.54 2.77 -6.56
CA ALA A 143 23.08 1.42 -6.69
C ALA A 143 24.32 1.35 -7.61
N PRO A 144 24.33 1.91 -8.84
CA PRO A 144 25.52 1.94 -9.69
C PRO A 144 26.73 2.66 -9.07
N ARG A 145 26.48 3.69 -8.24
CA ARG A 145 27.55 4.42 -7.54
C ARG A 145 28.18 3.55 -6.44
N SER A 146 27.37 2.72 -5.78
CA SER A 146 27.83 1.72 -4.80
C SER A 146 28.60 0.57 -5.46
N PHE A 147 28.21 0.17 -6.67
CA PHE A 147 28.90 -0.87 -7.45
C PHE A 147 30.14 -0.38 -8.22
N SER A 148 30.42 0.92 -8.19
CA SER A 148 31.60 1.50 -8.84
C SER A 148 32.87 1.02 -8.12
N GLY A 149 33.46 -0.05 -8.66
CA GLY A 149 34.63 -0.74 -8.10
C GLY A 149 34.49 -2.26 -7.95
N THR A 150 33.25 -2.79 -7.94
CA THR A 150 33.00 -4.23 -7.65
C THR A 150 32.39 -4.98 -8.84
N MET A 151 31.65 -4.31 -9.73
CA MET A 151 31.09 -4.96 -10.93
C MET A 151 31.93 -4.69 -12.17
N ALA A 152 32.27 -5.75 -12.91
CA ALA A 152 32.94 -5.64 -14.20
C ALA A 152 32.07 -4.88 -15.21
N VAL A 153 32.71 -3.98 -15.97
CA VAL A 153 32.05 -3.14 -16.99
C VAL A 153 31.28 -3.99 -18.02
N GLU A 154 31.73 -5.21 -18.28
CA GLU A 154 31.10 -6.20 -19.16
C GLU A 154 29.67 -6.56 -18.73
N ILE A 155 29.42 -6.68 -17.41
CA ILE A 155 28.09 -7.00 -16.87
C ILE A 155 27.14 -5.80 -17.05
N ILE A 156 27.65 -4.59 -16.87
CA ILE A 156 26.86 -3.36 -17.07
C ILE A 156 26.48 -3.19 -18.55
N GLN A 157 27.38 -3.56 -19.47
CA GLN A 157 27.11 -3.53 -20.92
C GLN A 157 26.06 -4.57 -21.34
N LEU A 158 26.07 -5.77 -20.74
CA LEU A 158 25.06 -6.81 -20.98
C LEU A 158 23.64 -6.39 -20.55
N ILE A 159 23.52 -5.61 -19.47
CA ILE A 159 22.23 -5.11 -18.97
C ILE A 159 21.71 -3.93 -19.83
N ARG A 160 22.63 -3.19 -20.47
CA ARG A 160 22.31 -1.99 -21.27
C ARG A 160 22.01 -2.26 -22.75
N GLY A 161 21.92 -3.54 -23.16
CA GLY A 161 21.73 -4.03 -24.53
C GLY A 161 21.12 -3.05 -25.52
#